data_AF-D8RV46-F1
#
_entry.id   AF-D8RV46-F1
#
_cell.length_a   1.000
_cell.length_b   1.000
_cell.length_c   1.000
_cell.angle_alpha   90.00
_cell.angle_beta   90.00
_cell.angle_gamma   90.00
#
_symmetry.space_group_name_H-M   'P 1'
#
loop_
_entity.id
_entity.type
_entity.pdbx_description
1 polymer ?
#
loop_
_entity_poly.entity_id
_entity_poly.type
_entity_poly.pdbx_seq_one_letter_code
_entity_poly.pdbx_strand_id
1 'polypeptide(L)'
;MEVRHGDLLDPHPDITALFCYYNALYFQGKLGACSVQWSSKRMTLCAGICKYSFCGGCEIRLSEPLLKYRSVSDLKNTLLHEMIHAFLFLDNGNKDHDDHGQYFLAKMKEINVSSLQDFERPVEGYNITVYHNFKDEVNNYRVHHWTCQSCGNLVKRAMNRAPSPADCTFKAGSTGACSHPRCLWHTHETTCGGSYLKTAEPPGYKDKRKKRKEEAGVLSNRLFDWKW
;
A
#
# COMPACT_ATOMS: atom_id res chain seq x y z
N MET A 1 31.71 7.83 12.37
CA MET A 1 30.38 7.22 12.52
C MET A 1 30.61 5.73 12.66
N GLU A 2 30.51 5.20 13.88
CA GLU A 2 30.72 3.77 14.15
C GLU A 2 29.45 3.01 13.81
N VAL A 3 29.56 2.04 12.90
CA VAL A 3 28.49 1.11 12.55
C VAL A 3 28.41 0.08 13.68
N ARG A 4 27.29 0.04 14.41
CA ARG A 4 27.08 -0.88 15.55
C ARG A 4 26.82 -2.28 15.01
N HIS A 5 27.46 -3.29 15.61
CA HIS A 5 27.53 -4.68 15.14
C HIS A 5 26.19 -5.44 14.98
N GLY A 6 25.04 -4.84 15.31
CA GLY A 6 23.72 -5.43 15.05
C GLY A 6 23.21 -5.25 13.61
N ASP A 7 23.79 -4.31 12.86
CA ASP A 7 23.40 -4.01 11.46
C ASP A 7 24.09 -4.93 10.43
N LEU A 8 24.84 -5.94 10.88
CA LEU A 8 25.54 -6.92 10.02
C LEU A 8 24.72 -8.19 9.74
N LEU A 9 23.46 -8.23 10.19
CA LEU A 9 22.52 -9.30 9.88
C LEU A 9 21.91 -9.05 8.49
N ASP A 10 22.10 -10.05 7.62
CA ASP A 10 21.57 -10.20 6.26
C ASP A 10 20.90 -8.95 5.64
N PRO A 11 21.51 -8.29 4.62
CA PRO A 11 20.91 -7.14 3.94
C PRO A 11 19.56 -7.48 3.28
N HIS A 12 19.21 -8.76 3.17
CA HIS A 12 17.96 -9.26 2.60
C HIS A 12 17.29 -10.30 3.51
N PRO A 13 16.67 -9.87 4.62
CA PRO A 13 16.02 -10.78 5.56
C PRO A 13 14.98 -11.66 4.86
N ASP A 14 15.05 -12.97 5.10
CA ASP A 14 14.03 -13.90 4.63
C ASP A 14 12.71 -13.63 5.37
N ILE A 15 11.80 -12.94 4.68
CA ILE A 15 10.48 -12.57 5.21
C ILE A 15 9.62 -13.80 5.55
N THR A 16 9.84 -14.92 4.88
CA THR A 16 9.11 -16.16 5.15
C THR A 16 9.62 -16.80 6.44
N ALA A 17 10.94 -16.81 6.65
CA ALA A 17 11.53 -17.25 7.91
C ALA A 17 11.08 -16.37 9.09
N LEU A 18 11.14 -15.04 8.94
CA LEU A 18 10.66 -14.08 9.94
C LEU A 18 9.17 -14.28 10.26
N PHE A 19 8.33 -14.45 9.24
CA PHE A 19 6.91 -14.71 9.43
C PHE A 19 6.65 -15.99 10.23
N CYS A 20 7.31 -17.10 9.88
CA CYS A 20 7.19 -18.36 10.62
C CYS A 20 7.64 -18.21 12.07
N TYR A 21 8.77 -17.51 12.28
CA TYR A 21 9.33 -17.23 13.60
C TYR A 21 8.34 -16.43 14.48
N TYR A 22 7.85 -15.29 13.97
CA TYR A 22 6.90 -14.45 14.69
C TYR A 22 5.55 -15.12 14.88
N ASN A 23 5.08 -15.93 13.92
CA ASN A 23 3.82 -16.67 14.08
C ASN A 23 3.90 -17.60 15.29
N ALA A 24 5.00 -18.32 15.46
CA ALA A 24 5.21 -19.17 16.62
C ALA A 24 5.33 -18.34 17.91
N LEU A 25 6.13 -17.27 17.90
CA LEU A 25 6.48 -16.50 19.10
C LEU A 25 5.34 -15.62 19.62
N TYR A 26 4.70 -14.85 18.74
CA TYR A 26 3.73 -13.82 19.11
C TYR A 26 2.28 -14.20 18.81
N PHE A 27 2.04 -15.13 17.90
CA PHE A 27 0.68 -15.46 17.43
C PHE A 27 0.26 -16.90 17.70
N GLN A 28 1.04 -17.66 18.48
CA GLN A 28 0.71 -19.03 18.91
C GLN A 28 0.40 -19.98 17.73
N GLY A 29 1.02 -19.75 16.57
CA GLY A 29 0.79 -20.54 15.37
C GLY A 29 -0.53 -20.27 14.65
N LYS A 30 -1.36 -19.32 15.10
CA LYS A 30 -2.70 -19.06 14.55
C LYS A 30 -2.71 -18.49 13.13
N LEU A 31 -1.57 -18.04 12.61
CA LEU A 31 -1.45 -17.53 11.24
C LEU A 31 -1.17 -18.62 10.19
N GLY A 32 -1.48 -19.90 10.46
CA GLY A 32 -1.21 -21.01 9.53
C GLY A 32 -1.93 -20.91 8.18
N ALA A 33 -3.06 -20.18 8.11
CA ALA A 33 -3.78 -19.89 6.87
C ALA A 33 -3.36 -18.57 6.20
N CYS A 34 -2.27 -17.95 6.67
CA CYS A 34 -1.71 -16.71 6.15
C CYS A 34 -0.41 -16.98 5.38
N SER A 35 -0.25 -16.32 4.23
CA SER A 35 1.02 -16.31 3.49
C SER A 35 1.64 -14.91 3.49
N VAL A 36 2.96 -14.85 3.31
CA VAL A 36 3.70 -13.59 3.18
C VAL A 36 4.48 -13.57 1.86
N GLN A 37 4.46 -12.43 1.15
CA GLN A 37 5.24 -12.26 -0.07
C GLN A 37 5.66 -10.81 -0.34
N TRP A 38 6.68 -10.64 -1.17
CA TRP A 38 7.07 -9.33 -1.69
C TRP A 38 6.15 -8.85 -2.82
N SER A 39 5.78 -7.57 -2.77
CA SER A 39 5.08 -6.84 -3.83
C SER A 39 6.09 -6.03 -4.64
N SER A 40 6.65 -6.66 -5.67
CA SER A 40 7.93 -6.24 -6.25
C SER A 40 7.94 -4.93 -7.04
N LYS A 41 6.80 -4.45 -7.58
CA LYS A 41 6.85 -3.32 -8.54
C LYS A 41 5.75 -2.27 -8.45
N ARG A 42 4.67 -2.49 -7.69
CA ARG A 42 3.47 -1.63 -7.79
C ARG A 42 2.95 -1.09 -6.47
N MET A 43 3.44 -1.58 -5.34
CA MET A 43 2.95 -1.15 -4.05
C MET A 43 3.82 -0.01 -3.53
N THR A 44 3.45 1.22 -3.89
CA THR A 44 4.22 2.43 -3.54
C THR A 44 3.40 3.42 -2.71
N LEU A 45 2.24 2.98 -2.20
CA LEU A 45 1.35 3.79 -1.36
C LEU A 45 1.39 3.39 0.12
N CYS A 46 1.74 2.14 0.41
CA CYS A 46 1.87 1.58 1.75
C CYS A 46 3.03 0.57 1.76
N ALA A 47 3.69 0.43 2.91
CA ALA A 47 4.82 -0.48 3.07
C ALA A 47 4.38 -1.95 3.27
N GLY A 48 3.17 -2.17 3.79
CA GLY A 48 2.53 -3.47 3.92
C GLY A 48 1.05 -3.39 3.58
N ILE A 49 0.45 -4.54 3.24
CA ILE A 49 -0.99 -4.73 3.25
C ILE A 49 -1.33 -6.19 3.52
N CYS A 50 -2.31 -6.44 4.37
CA CYS A 50 -2.94 -7.74 4.53
C CYS A 50 -4.20 -7.85 3.65
N LYS A 51 -4.25 -8.84 2.76
CA LYS A 51 -5.42 -9.14 1.90
C LYS A 51 -6.18 -10.34 2.43
N TYR A 52 -7.50 -10.23 2.51
CA TYR A 52 -8.35 -11.31 2.98
C TYR A 52 -8.88 -12.11 1.80
N SER A 53 -8.75 -13.44 1.85
CA SER A 53 -9.29 -14.35 0.85
C SER A 53 -10.73 -14.73 1.20
N PHE A 54 -11.54 -14.92 0.16
CA PHE A 54 -12.93 -15.36 0.31
C PHE A 54 -13.06 -16.75 0.96
N CYS A 55 -12.06 -17.62 0.76
CA CYS A 55 -12.02 -18.98 1.32
C CYS A 55 -11.37 -19.08 2.71
N GLY A 56 -11.25 -17.97 3.45
CA GLY A 56 -10.87 -17.99 4.88
C GLY A 56 -9.37 -17.94 5.19
N GLY A 57 -8.53 -17.62 4.20
CA GLY A 57 -7.10 -17.33 4.39
C GLY A 57 -6.79 -15.84 4.24
N CYS A 58 -5.56 -15.44 4.51
CA CYS A 58 -5.09 -14.08 4.24
C CYS A 58 -3.67 -14.06 3.66
N GLU A 59 -3.30 -12.93 3.07
CA GLU A 59 -2.03 -12.77 2.37
C GLU A 59 -1.44 -11.42 2.73
N ILE A 60 -0.30 -11.44 3.42
CA ILE A 60 0.51 -10.26 3.69
C ILE A 60 1.40 -9.99 2.48
N ARG A 61 1.33 -8.76 1.98
CA ARG A 61 2.26 -8.27 0.96
C ARG A 61 3.10 -7.16 1.54
N LEU A 62 4.41 -7.23 1.37
CA LEU A 62 5.37 -6.20 1.77
C LEU A 62 5.90 -5.45 0.55
N SER A 63 6.10 -4.14 0.66
CA SER A 63 6.53 -3.29 -0.44
C SER A 63 8.04 -3.40 -0.62
N GLU A 64 8.48 -4.12 -1.64
CA GLU A 64 9.88 -4.07 -2.03
C GLU A 64 10.31 -2.63 -2.38
N PRO A 65 9.54 -1.82 -3.14
CA PRO A 65 9.92 -0.44 -3.47
C PRO A 65 10.12 0.49 -2.28
N LEU A 66 9.39 0.30 -1.18
CA LEU A 66 9.45 1.15 0.01
C LEU A 66 10.38 0.60 1.09
N LEU A 67 10.56 -0.73 1.19
CA LEU A 67 11.32 -1.37 2.27
C LEU A 67 12.76 -1.72 1.89
N LYS A 68 13.08 -1.89 0.59
CA LYS A 68 14.43 -2.35 0.16
C LYS A 68 15.61 -1.43 0.53
N TYR A 69 15.32 -0.16 0.86
CA TYR A 69 16.33 0.83 1.27
C TYR A 69 16.13 1.30 2.71
N ARG A 70 15.31 0.58 3.49
CA ARG A 70 15.01 0.89 4.88
C ARG A 70 15.82 0.00 5.81
N SER A 71 15.80 0.32 7.10
CA SER A 71 16.43 -0.53 8.10
C SER A 71 15.71 -1.88 8.19
N VAL A 72 16.43 -2.92 8.63
CA VAL A 72 15.82 -4.21 8.96
C VAL A 72 14.75 -4.05 10.04
N SER A 73 14.93 -3.10 10.96
CA SER A 73 13.93 -2.75 11.99
C SER A 73 12.61 -2.29 11.37
N ASP A 74 12.63 -1.43 10.34
CA ASP A 74 11.41 -0.99 9.65
C ASP A 74 10.69 -2.15 8.94
N LEU A 75 11.44 -3.08 8.33
CA LEU A 75 10.88 -4.30 7.74
C LEU A 75 10.16 -5.12 8.81
N LYS A 76 10.82 -5.37 9.95
CA LYS A 76 10.28 -6.17 11.06
C LYS A 76 9.03 -5.53 11.66
N ASN A 77 9.07 -4.21 11.92
CA ASN A 77 7.92 -3.46 12.43
C ASN A 77 6.73 -3.49 11.44
N THR A 78 7.00 -3.35 10.13
CA THR A 78 5.97 -3.41 9.09
C THR A 78 5.38 -4.81 8.99
N LEU A 79 6.20 -5.86 9.00
CA LEU A 79 5.72 -7.25 8.96
C LEU A 79 4.84 -7.56 10.19
N LEU A 80 5.31 -7.23 11.39
CA LEU A 80 4.52 -7.45 12.61
C LEU A 80 3.20 -6.68 12.61
N HIS A 81 3.18 -5.43 12.09
CA HIS A 81 1.94 -4.68 11.88
C HIS A 81 0.93 -5.46 11.02
N GLU A 82 1.35 -5.93 9.85
CA GLU A 82 0.46 -6.68 8.95
C GLU A 82 0.06 -8.05 9.54
N MET A 83 0.93 -8.68 10.34
CA MET A 83 0.62 -9.92 11.06
C MET A 83 -0.43 -9.72 12.15
N ILE A 84 -0.48 -8.54 12.80
CA ILE A 84 -1.58 -8.21 13.73
C ILE A 84 -2.91 -8.12 12.99
N HIS A 85 -2.96 -7.47 11.82
CA HIS A 85 -4.16 -7.45 10.97
C HIS A 85 -4.59 -8.86 10.57
N ALA A 86 -3.64 -9.68 10.10
CA ALA A 86 -3.90 -11.07 9.74
C ALA A 86 -4.46 -11.87 10.94
N PHE A 87 -3.90 -11.66 12.13
CA PHE A 87 -4.33 -12.32 13.36
C PHE A 87 -5.76 -11.95 13.73
N LEU A 88 -6.09 -10.66 13.73
CA LEU A 88 -7.44 -10.20 14.07
C LEU A 88 -8.50 -10.65 13.06
N PHE A 89 -8.12 -10.76 11.78
CA PHE A 89 -8.98 -11.33 10.76
C PHE A 89 -9.26 -12.82 11.00
N LEU A 90 -8.22 -13.61 11.28
CA LEU A 90 -8.36 -15.06 11.46
C LEU A 90 -8.99 -15.45 12.81
N ASP A 91 -8.69 -14.72 13.88
CA ASP A 91 -9.17 -15.03 15.23
C ASP A 91 -10.58 -14.48 15.49
N ASN A 92 -10.87 -13.27 15.01
CA ASN A 92 -12.09 -12.53 15.37
C ASN A 92 -12.97 -12.17 14.16
N GLY A 93 -12.58 -12.55 12.95
CA GLY A 93 -13.33 -12.22 11.73
C GLY A 93 -13.33 -10.73 11.38
N ASN A 94 -12.39 -9.93 11.91
CA ASN A 94 -12.31 -8.51 11.59
C ASN A 94 -11.90 -8.32 10.12
N LYS A 95 -12.82 -7.81 9.29
CA LYS A 95 -12.59 -7.57 7.85
C LYS A 95 -12.23 -6.13 7.53
N ASP A 96 -12.15 -5.25 8.52
CA ASP A 96 -11.72 -3.88 8.31
C ASP A 96 -10.18 -3.83 8.24
N HIS A 97 -9.66 -3.41 7.10
CA HIS A 97 -8.23 -3.35 6.81
C HIS A 97 -7.54 -2.14 7.45
N ASP A 98 -8.30 -1.09 7.75
CA ASP A 98 -7.78 0.16 8.31
C ASP A 98 -8.11 0.30 9.82
N ASP A 99 -8.79 -0.70 10.39
CA ASP A 99 -9.19 -0.69 11.80
C ASP A 99 -8.00 -0.97 12.71
N HIS A 100 -7.62 0.06 13.45
CA HIS A 100 -6.62 0.00 14.52
C HIS A 100 -7.30 0.13 15.89
N GLY A 101 -8.44 -0.51 16.06
CA GLY A 101 -9.22 -0.51 17.29
C GLY A 101 -8.51 -1.14 18.48
N GLN A 102 -9.23 -1.27 19.60
CA GLN A 102 -8.65 -1.69 20.88
C GLN A 102 -7.86 -3.01 20.83
N TYR A 103 -8.29 -3.98 20.01
CA TYR A 103 -7.62 -5.27 19.88
C TYR A 103 -6.29 -5.16 19.12
N PHE A 104 -6.23 -4.34 18.09
CA PHE A 104 -4.98 -4.02 17.39
C PHE A 104 -4.01 -3.35 18.35
N LEU A 105 -4.46 -2.31 19.05
CA LEU A 105 -3.63 -1.56 20.00
C LEU A 105 -3.11 -2.45 21.13
N ALA A 106 -3.94 -3.35 21.64
CA ALA A 106 -3.55 -4.30 22.68
C ALA A 106 -2.44 -5.24 22.19
N LYS A 107 -2.62 -5.85 21.00
CA LYS A 107 -1.63 -6.78 20.45
C LYS A 107 -0.32 -6.08 20.05
N MET A 108 -0.44 -4.89 19.47
CA MET A 108 0.71 -4.03 19.16
C MET A 108 1.51 -3.68 20.42
N LYS A 109 0.83 -3.25 21.49
CA LYS A 109 1.47 -2.94 22.77
C LYS A 109 2.14 -4.18 23.38
N GLU A 110 1.45 -5.32 23.38
CA GLU A 110 1.97 -6.61 23.85
C GLU A 110 3.32 -6.93 23.18
N ILE A 111 3.38 -6.83 21.84
CA ILE A 111 4.60 -7.12 21.08
C ILE A 111 5.68 -6.07 21.36
N ASN A 112 5.36 -4.78 21.33
CA ASN A 112 6.35 -3.71 21.55
C ASN A 112 7.05 -3.85 22.91
N VAL A 113 6.28 -4.11 23.98
CA VAL A 113 6.82 -4.21 25.36
C VAL A 113 7.20 -5.64 25.78
N SER A 114 7.10 -6.62 24.87
CA SER A 114 7.36 -8.02 25.19
C SER A 114 8.80 -8.23 25.68
N SER A 115 8.94 -8.98 26.78
CA SER A 115 10.21 -9.44 27.34
C SER A 115 10.53 -10.89 26.97
N LEU A 116 9.77 -11.50 26.06
CA LEU A 116 10.06 -12.83 25.55
C LEU A 116 11.44 -12.86 24.89
N GLN A 117 12.12 -14.00 24.99
CA GLN A 117 13.38 -14.21 24.28
C GLN A 117 13.11 -14.22 22.78
N ASP A 118 13.43 -13.10 22.13
CA ASP A 118 13.27 -12.86 20.71
C ASP A 118 14.65 -12.54 20.12
N PHE A 119 15.19 -13.45 19.31
CA PHE A 119 16.49 -13.29 18.65
C PHE A 119 16.45 -12.34 17.46
N GLU A 120 15.25 -12.04 16.96
CA GLU A 120 15.02 -11.09 15.88
C GLU A 120 14.69 -9.68 16.38
N ARG A 121 14.50 -9.49 17.69
CA ARG A 121 14.21 -8.18 18.29
C ARG A 121 15.38 -7.21 18.10
N PRO A 122 15.14 -6.02 17.52
CA PRO A 122 16.14 -4.95 17.46
C PRO A 122 16.64 -4.56 18.85
N VAL A 123 17.87 -4.04 18.95
CA VAL A 123 18.48 -3.65 20.23
C VAL A 123 17.64 -2.58 20.94
N GLU A 124 17.07 -1.63 20.19
CA GLU A 124 16.14 -0.62 20.68
C GLU A 124 14.71 -1.14 20.95
N GLY A 125 14.43 -2.41 20.65
CA GLY A 125 13.10 -3.02 20.68
C GLY A 125 12.27 -2.73 19.43
N TYR A 126 11.08 -3.33 19.37
CA TYR A 126 10.11 -3.00 18.32
C TYR A 126 9.43 -1.66 18.60
N ASN A 127 9.08 -0.97 17.51
CA ASN A 127 8.29 0.25 17.53
C ASN A 127 7.19 0.15 16.48
N ILE A 128 6.31 -0.84 16.65
CA ILE A 128 5.13 -1.00 15.80
C ILE A 128 4.17 0.16 16.08
N THR A 129 3.73 0.84 15.04
CA THR A 129 2.79 1.96 15.10
C THR A 129 1.54 1.66 14.26
N VAL A 130 0.47 2.42 14.51
CA VAL A 130 -0.76 2.36 13.69
C VAL A 130 -0.61 2.99 12.31
N TYR A 131 0.42 3.83 12.12
CA TYR A 131 0.71 4.46 10.83
C TYR A 131 2.13 4.16 10.41
N HIS A 132 2.24 3.56 9.23
CA HIS A 132 3.47 3.39 8.47
C HIS A 132 4.14 4.75 8.18
N ASN A 133 5.37 4.99 8.67
CA ASN A 133 6.10 6.25 8.46
C ASN A 133 6.98 6.22 7.19
N PHE A 134 6.36 6.17 6.00
CA PHE A 134 7.05 6.16 4.69
C PHE A 134 6.62 7.32 3.80
N LYS A 135 6.31 8.48 4.41
CA LYS A 135 5.71 9.62 3.69
C LYS A 135 6.63 10.13 2.59
N ASP A 136 7.93 10.19 2.84
CA ASP A 136 8.91 10.72 1.89
C ASP A 136 9.15 9.75 0.72
N GLU A 137 9.27 8.46 1.02
CA GLU A 137 9.41 7.42 -0.01
C GLU A 137 8.15 7.35 -0.89
N VAL A 138 6.96 7.38 -0.29
CA VAL A 138 5.70 7.45 -1.03
C VAL A 138 5.65 8.70 -1.90
N ASN A 139 6.12 9.85 -1.39
CA ASN A 139 6.17 11.10 -2.16
C ASN A 139 7.15 11.03 -3.35
N ASN A 140 8.27 10.32 -3.23
CA ASN A 140 9.20 10.09 -4.35
C ASN A 140 8.54 9.32 -5.50
N TYR A 141 7.59 8.43 -5.22
CA TYR A 141 6.84 7.75 -6.27
C TYR A 141 5.69 8.59 -6.84
N ARG A 142 5.24 9.68 -6.18
CA ARG A 142 4.12 10.52 -6.63
C ARG A 142 4.54 11.55 -7.69
N VAL A 143 4.97 11.04 -8.82
CA VAL A 143 5.60 11.78 -9.94
C VAL A 143 4.62 12.35 -10.96
N HIS A 144 3.36 11.92 -10.97
CA HIS A 144 2.34 12.48 -11.85
C HIS A 144 1.50 13.50 -11.09
N HIS A 145 1.48 14.75 -11.57
CA HIS A 145 0.79 15.84 -10.90
C HIS A 145 -0.34 16.38 -11.77
N TRP A 146 -1.45 16.72 -11.12
CA TRP A 146 -2.56 17.42 -11.74
C TRP A 146 -2.94 18.62 -10.88
N THR A 147 -3.14 19.76 -11.52
CA THR A 147 -3.55 20.99 -10.87
C THR A 147 -4.92 21.43 -11.40
N CYS A 148 -5.87 21.66 -10.49
CA CYS A 148 -7.16 22.25 -10.83
C CYS A 148 -6.95 23.67 -11.35
N GLN A 149 -7.49 23.97 -12.52
CA GLN A 149 -7.32 25.27 -13.17
C GLN A 149 -8.04 26.41 -12.46
N SER A 150 -9.10 26.11 -11.69
CA SER A 150 -9.91 27.14 -11.03
C SER A 150 -9.46 27.45 -9.61
N CYS A 151 -9.10 26.43 -8.82
CA CYS A 151 -8.75 26.60 -7.40
C CYS A 151 -7.28 26.30 -7.07
N GLY A 152 -6.48 25.87 -8.04
CA GLY A 152 -5.07 25.52 -7.82
C GLY A 152 -4.85 24.23 -7.02
N ASN A 153 -5.90 23.45 -6.72
CA ASN A 153 -5.76 22.20 -5.97
C ASN A 153 -4.81 21.22 -6.70
N LEU A 154 -3.80 20.72 -5.97
CA LEU A 154 -2.77 19.84 -6.49
C LEU A 154 -3.00 18.39 -6.05
N VAL A 155 -3.14 17.49 -7.02
CA VAL A 155 -3.21 16.04 -6.80
C VAL A 155 -1.95 15.38 -7.34
N LYS A 156 -1.20 14.69 -6.47
CA LYS A 156 0.01 13.93 -6.84
C LYS A 156 -0.25 12.43 -6.77
N ARG A 157 0.16 11.67 -7.79
CA ARG A 157 -0.06 10.20 -7.86
C ARG A 157 1.16 9.49 -8.41
N ALA A 158 1.30 8.22 -8.02
CA ALA A 158 2.30 7.32 -8.59
C ALA A 158 1.90 6.75 -9.95
N MET A 159 0.60 6.67 -10.22
CA MET A 159 0.08 6.21 -11.51
C MET A 159 -0.40 7.40 -12.36
N ASN A 160 -0.18 7.34 -13.68
CA ASN A 160 -0.75 8.29 -14.64
C ASN A 160 -2.28 8.11 -14.76
N ARG A 161 -3.02 8.59 -13.77
CA ARG A 161 -4.49 8.55 -13.74
C ARG A 161 -5.00 9.90 -13.24
N ALA A 162 -5.66 10.65 -14.10
CA ALA A 162 -6.28 11.92 -13.73
C ALA A 162 -7.29 11.74 -12.58
N PRO A 163 -7.50 12.76 -11.74
CA PRO A 163 -8.63 12.83 -10.83
C PRO A 163 -9.95 12.54 -11.57
N SER A 164 -10.81 11.70 -10.99
CA SER A 164 -12.04 11.20 -11.61
C SER A 164 -13.07 10.76 -10.56
N PRO A 165 -14.34 10.52 -10.94
CA PRO A 165 -15.36 9.99 -10.04
C PRO A 165 -15.05 8.63 -9.41
N ALA A 166 -14.04 7.91 -9.93
CA ALA A 166 -13.52 6.67 -9.35
C ALA A 166 -12.69 6.91 -8.07
N ASP A 167 -12.35 8.15 -7.74
CA ASP A 167 -11.62 8.51 -6.51
C ASP A 167 -12.53 8.58 -5.28
N CYS A 168 -13.83 8.39 -5.46
CA CYS A 168 -14.77 8.33 -4.37
C CYS A 168 -14.71 6.97 -3.66
N THR A 169 -14.11 6.95 -2.46
CA THR A 169 -14.02 5.77 -1.60
C THR A 169 -15.32 5.39 -0.89
N PHE A 170 -16.29 6.32 -0.83
CA PHE A 170 -17.58 6.10 -0.17
C PHE A 170 -18.65 5.44 -1.06
N LYS A 171 -18.28 4.94 -2.25
CA LYS A 171 -19.20 4.21 -3.13
C LYS A 171 -19.37 2.77 -2.64
N ALA A 172 -20.26 2.56 -1.67
CA ALA A 172 -20.85 1.26 -1.44
C ALA A 172 -22.09 1.13 -2.35
N GLY A 173 -21.99 0.34 -3.42
CA GLY A 173 -23.13 -0.02 -4.27
C GLY A 173 -23.34 0.88 -5.49
N SER A 174 -23.55 0.23 -6.63
CA SER A 174 -23.93 0.82 -7.91
C SER A 174 -25.14 1.76 -7.78
N THR A 175 -25.02 2.95 -8.39
CA THR A 175 -26.06 3.97 -8.71
C THR A 175 -26.26 5.19 -7.80
N GLY A 176 -25.49 5.43 -6.73
CA GLY A 176 -25.64 6.64 -5.91
C GLY A 176 -24.67 7.77 -6.23
N ALA A 177 -25.17 9.00 -6.44
CA ALA A 177 -24.37 10.21 -6.30
C ALA A 177 -23.84 10.29 -4.85
N CYS A 178 -22.52 10.37 -4.67
CA CYS A 178 -21.96 10.42 -3.32
C CYS A 178 -21.97 11.87 -2.80
N SER A 179 -22.61 12.07 -1.66
CA SER A 179 -22.68 13.36 -0.95
C SER A 179 -21.87 13.35 0.35
N HIS A 180 -21.01 12.34 0.57
CA HIS A 180 -20.27 12.23 1.83
C HIS A 180 -19.33 13.44 1.98
N PRO A 181 -19.40 14.20 3.09
CA PRO A 181 -18.63 15.45 3.26
C PRO A 181 -17.10 15.27 3.35
N ARG A 182 -16.62 14.02 3.42
CA ARG A 182 -15.20 13.65 3.42
C ARG A 182 -14.75 13.12 2.05
N CYS A 183 -15.66 13.04 1.08
CA CYS A 183 -15.32 12.63 -0.27
C CYS A 183 -14.66 13.78 -1.01
N LEU A 184 -13.33 13.81 -1.00
CA LEU A 184 -12.54 14.88 -1.62
C LEU A 184 -12.90 15.12 -3.09
N TRP A 185 -13.21 14.06 -3.84
CA TRP A 185 -13.64 14.19 -5.24
C TRP A 185 -14.95 15.00 -5.36
N HIS A 186 -16.03 14.54 -4.73
CA HIS A 186 -17.34 15.19 -4.87
C HIS A 186 -17.37 16.55 -4.17
N THR A 187 -16.67 16.71 -3.04
CA THR A 187 -16.51 18.03 -2.40
C THR A 187 -15.82 19.02 -3.33
N HIS A 188 -14.79 18.60 -4.07
CA HIS A 188 -14.15 19.47 -5.06
C HIS A 188 -15.08 19.75 -6.25
N GLU A 189 -15.78 18.71 -6.75
CA GLU A 189 -16.74 18.83 -7.85
C GLU A 189 -17.86 19.83 -7.52
N THR A 190 -18.37 19.84 -6.28
CA THR A 190 -19.44 20.74 -5.85
C THR A 190 -18.96 22.14 -5.47
N THR A 191 -17.82 22.27 -4.79
CA THR A 191 -17.35 23.58 -4.28
C THR A 191 -16.52 24.35 -5.31
N CYS A 192 -15.85 23.66 -6.23
CA CYS A 192 -15.02 24.28 -7.26
C CYS A 192 -15.50 24.00 -8.68
N GLY A 193 -15.86 22.74 -9.00
CA GLY A 193 -16.27 22.34 -10.35
C GLY A 193 -15.19 22.47 -11.44
N GLY A 194 -13.96 22.83 -11.07
CA GLY A 194 -12.85 23.05 -12.00
C GLY A 194 -12.28 21.75 -12.57
N SER A 195 -11.63 21.85 -13.72
CA SER A 195 -10.97 20.72 -14.37
C SER A 195 -9.50 20.61 -13.97
N TYR A 196 -9.03 19.36 -13.88
CA TYR A 196 -7.63 19.06 -13.56
C TYR A 196 -6.79 18.93 -14.83
N LEU A 197 -5.78 19.79 -14.96
CA LEU A 197 -4.78 19.68 -16.02
C LEU A 197 -3.54 18.95 -15.48
N LYS A 198 -2.92 18.12 -16.31
CA LYS A 198 -1.66 17.46 -15.96
C LYS A 198 -0.53 18.49 -15.98
N THR A 199 0.18 18.64 -14.87
CA THR A 199 1.22 19.66 -14.68
C THR A 199 2.62 19.09 -14.52
N ALA A 200 2.77 17.80 -14.18
CA ALA A 200 4.06 17.13 -14.18
C ALA A 200 3.95 15.62 -14.49
N GLU A 201 5.01 15.07 -15.08
CA GLU A 201 5.22 13.64 -15.28
C GLU A 201 6.72 13.29 -15.28
N PRO A 202 7.08 12.00 -15.10
CA PRO A 202 8.47 11.55 -15.19
C PRO A 202 9.11 11.92 -16.53
N PRO A 203 10.39 12.34 -16.54
CA PRO A 203 11.15 12.54 -17.77
C PRO A 203 11.12 11.30 -18.66
N GLY A 204 10.82 11.48 -19.95
CA GLY A 204 10.78 10.38 -20.93
C GLY A 204 9.59 9.42 -20.81
N TYR A 205 8.54 9.77 -20.03
CA TYR A 205 7.33 8.97 -19.92
C TYR A 205 6.62 8.83 -21.28
N LYS A 206 6.48 7.59 -21.77
CA LYS A 206 5.69 7.26 -22.97
C LYS A 206 4.45 6.50 -22.55
N ASP A 207 3.26 7.07 -22.79
CA ASP A 207 2.00 6.42 -22.42
C ASP A 207 1.75 5.17 -23.26
N LYS A 208 1.99 4.00 -22.67
CA LYS A 208 1.79 2.69 -23.32
C LYS A 208 0.32 2.45 -23.72
N ARG A 209 -0.65 3.07 -23.05
CA ARG A 209 -2.08 2.95 -23.43
C ARG A 209 -2.41 3.79 -24.65
N LYS A 210 -1.79 4.97 -24.79
CA LYS A 210 -1.90 5.82 -25.98
C LYS A 210 -1.31 5.12 -27.20
N LYS A 211 -0.11 4.52 -27.04
CA LYS A 211 0.53 3.69 -28.08
C LYS A 211 -0.36 2.53 -28.56
N ARG A 212 -0.96 1.76 -27.63
CA ARG A 212 -1.88 0.67 -27.99
C ARG A 212 -3.15 1.14 -28.71
N LYS A 213 -3.70 2.31 -28.36
CA LYS A 213 -4.85 2.89 -29.06
C LYS A 213 -4.48 3.37 -30.46
N GLU A 214 -3.30 3.97 -30.63
CA GLU A 214 -2.77 4.38 -31.94
C GLU A 214 -2.49 3.16 -32.82
N GLU A 215 -1.86 2.11 -32.30
CA GLU A 215 -1.62 0.85 -33.02
C GLU A 215 -2.92 0.12 -33.41
N ALA A 216 -3.92 0.11 -32.52
CA ALA A 216 -5.24 -0.46 -32.82
C ALA A 216 -6.02 0.38 -33.85
N GLY A 217 -5.90 1.71 -33.82
CA GLY A 217 -6.49 2.60 -34.82
C GLY A 217 -5.85 2.44 -36.21
N VAL A 218 -4.54 2.21 -36.27
CA VAL A 218 -3.83 1.91 -37.53
C VAL A 218 -4.23 0.56 -38.11
N LEU A 219 -4.43 -0.48 -37.28
CA LEU A 219 -4.94 -1.78 -37.72
C LEU A 219 -6.39 -1.71 -38.22
N SER A 220 -7.24 -0.93 -37.53
CA SER A 220 -8.61 -0.64 -37.95
C SER A 220 -8.63 0.03 -39.33
N ASN A 221 -7.81 1.06 -39.57
CA ASN A 221 -7.77 1.77 -40.85
C ASN A 221 -7.26 0.91 -42.02
N ARG A 222 -6.38 -0.07 -41.78
CA ARG A 222 -5.91 -1.00 -42.83
C ARG A 222 -6.94 -2.06 -43.25
N LEU A 223 -7.93 -2.34 -42.39
CA LEU A 223 -9.03 -3.26 -42.71
C LEU A 223 -10.14 -2.61 -43.55
N PHE A 224 -10.18 -1.27 -43.64
CA PHE A 224 -11.14 -0.52 -44.46
C PHE A 224 -10.65 -0.23 -45.89
N ASP A 225 -9.40 -0.58 -46.23
CA ASP A 225 -8.77 -0.31 -47.54
C ASP A 225 -8.93 -1.47 -48.56
N TRP A 226 -9.75 -2.48 -48.23
CA TRP A 226 -10.16 -3.54 -49.16
C TRP A 226 -11.66 -3.44 -49.44
N LYS A 227 -12.02 -2.59 -50.40
CA LYS A 227 -13.33 -2.65 -51.05
C LYS A 227 -13.12 -2.73 -52.57
N TRP A 228 -13.78 -3.74 -53.13
CA TRP A 228 -13.92 -4.08 -54.55
C TRP A 228 -14.31 -2.89 -55.43
#